data_AF-A0A090RVW6-F1
#
_entry.id   AF-A0A090RVW6-F1
#
_cell.length_a   1.000
_cell.length_b   1.000
_cell.length_c   1.000
_cell.angle_alpha   90.00
_cell.angle_beta   90.00
_cell.angle_gamma   90.00
#
_symmetry.space_group_name_H-M   'P 1'
#
loop_
_entity.id
_entity.type
_entity.pdbx_description
1 polymer ?
#
loop_
_entity_poly.entity_id
_entity_poly.type
_entity_poly.pdbx_seq_one_letter_code
_entity_poly.pdbx_strand_id
1 'polypeptide(L)' 'MIEALNQNSENIIFLLWGAHAQKKGAMIDRQKHHVLTAPHPSPLSARRGFFGCGHFSKTNQLLEELGKPAINWQPVLD' A
#
# COMPACT_ATOMS: atom_id res chain seq x y z
N MET A 1 -9.21 -13.55 2.94
CA MET A 1 -9.40 -12.08 3.08
C MET A 1 -8.89 -11.31 1.87
N ILE A 2 -7.58 -11.32 1.54
CA ILE A 2 -7.06 -10.59 0.36
C ILE A 2 -7.77 -11.04 -0.93
N GLU A 3 -7.98 -12.34 -1.12
CA GLU A 3 -8.75 -12.89 -2.27
C GLU A 3 -10.16 -12.33 -2.35
N ALA A 4 -10.88 -12.31 -1.23
CA ALA A 4 -12.23 -11.78 -1.19
C ALA A 4 -12.29 -10.28 -1.53
N LEU A 5 -11.32 -9.48 -1.03
CA LEU A 5 -11.20 -8.05 -1.37
C LEU A 5 -10.84 -7.86 -2.85
N ASN A 6 -9.95 -8.70 -3.38
CA ASN A 6 -9.53 -8.66 -4.78
C ASN A 6 -10.68 -8.96 -5.75
N GLN A 7 -11.60 -9.84 -5.33
CA GLN A 7 -12.75 -10.22 -6.14
C GLN A 7 -13.90 -9.21 -6.04
N ASN A 8 -14.23 -8.76 -4.83
CA ASN A 8 -15.50 -8.08 -4.54
C ASN A 8 -15.35 -6.56 -4.32
N SER A 9 -14.21 -5.98 -4.66
CA SER A 9 -13.98 -4.55 -4.53
C SER A 9 -13.16 -4.03 -5.70
N GLU A 10 -13.04 -2.70 -5.80
CA GLU A 10 -12.28 -2.02 -6.83
C GLU A 10 -11.55 -0.82 -6.21
N ASN A 11 -10.47 -0.39 -6.85
CA ASN A 11 -9.69 0.78 -6.47
C ASN A 11 -9.13 0.73 -5.03
N ILE A 12 -8.93 -0.48 -4.49
CA ILE A 12 -8.16 -0.69 -3.25
C ILE A 12 -6.68 -0.39 -3.53
N ILE A 13 -6.06 0.33 -2.59
CA ILE A 13 -4.62 0.61 -2.61
C ILE A 13 -3.94 -0.32 -1.60
N PHE A 14 -3.17 -1.30 -2.08
CA PHE A 14 -2.43 -2.25 -1.26
C PHE A 14 -0.98 -1.80 -1.06
N LEU A 15 -0.56 -1.68 0.20
CA LEU A 15 0.83 -1.43 0.58
C LEU A 15 1.50 -2.75 0.98
N LEU A 16 2.38 -3.29 0.13
CA LEU A 16 3.03 -4.58 0.36
C LEU A 16 4.51 -4.38 0.71
N TRP A 17 4.80 -4.37 2.01
CA TRP A 17 6.16 -4.16 2.53
C TRP A 17 6.85 -5.48 2.90
N GLY A 18 7.92 -5.79 2.18
CA GLY A 18 8.71 -7.02 2.35
C GLY A 18 8.26 -8.19 1.46
N ALA A 19 9.18 -9.13 1.25
CA ALA A 19 9.01 -10.25 0.31
C ALA A 19 7.79 -11.13 0.63
N HIS A 20 7.49 -11.34 1.93
CA HIS A 20 6.34 -12.14 2.34
C HIS A 20 5.01 -11.50 1.93
N ALA A 21 4.87 -10.18 2.18
CA ALA A 21 3.67 -9.44 1.77
C ALA A 21 3.53 -9.39 0.24
N GLN A 22 4.63 -9.17 -0.47
CA GLN A 22 4.65 -9.16 -1.94
C GLN A 22 4.26 -10.51 -2.53
N LYS A 23 4.77 -11.62 -1.96
CA LYS A 23 4.40 -12.98 -2.39
C LYS A 23 2.92 -13.25 -2.18
N LYS A 24 2.36 -12.83 -1.04
CA LYS A 24 0.92 -12.99 -0.74
C LYS A 24 0.04 -12.12 -1.63
N GLY A 25 0.51 -10.94 -2.01
CA GLY A 25 -0.20 -10.03 -2.91
C GLY A 25 0.01 -10.30 -4.40
N ALA A 26 0.74 -11.34 -4.80
CA ALA A 26 1.03 -11.64 -6.21
C ALA A 26 -0.23 -11.91 -7.05
N MET A 27 -1.30 -12.37 -6.40
CA MET A 27 -2.63 -12.65 -6.97
C MET A 27 -3.53 -11.41 -7.10
N ILE A 28 -3.10 -10.22 -6.63
CA ILE A 28 -3.92 -9.00 -6.72
C ILE A 28 -4.00 -8.56 -8.18
N ASP A 29 -5.22 -8.32 -8.65
CA ASP A 29 -5.49 -7.78 -9.98
C ASP A 29 -5.11 -6.30 -10.04
N ARG A 30 -4.01 -6.00 -10.74
CA ARG A 30 -3.46 -4.64 -10.87
C ARG A 30 -4.22 -3.77 -11.88
N GLN A 31 -5.16 -4.33 -12.63
CA GLN A 31 -6.07 -3.52 -13.46
C GLN A 31 -7.24 -2.99 -12.61
N LYS A 32 -7.62 -3.72 -11.55
CA LYS A 32 -8.70 -3.33 -10.64
C LYS A 32 -8.22 -2.57 -9.40
N HIS A 33 -6.95 -2.70 -9.05
CA HIS A 33 -6.38 -2.22 -7.79
C HIS A 33 -5.00 -1.60 -7.97
N HIS A 34 -4.60 -0.78 -7.00
CA HIS A 34 -3.27 -0.19 -6.97
C HIS A 34 -2.39 -0.96 -5.98
N VAL A 35 -1.14 -1.27 -6.35
CA VAL A 35 -0.21 -2.00 -5.50
C VAL A 35 1.11 -1.25 -5.41
N LEU A 36 1.46 -0.79 -4.21
CA LEU A 36 2.74 -0.15 -3.91
C LEU A 36 3.62 -1.12 -3.11
N THR A 37 4.83 -1.38 -3.60
CA THR A 37 5.77 -2.33 -2.99
C THR A 37 7.04 -1.63 -2.52
N ALA A 38 7.54 -2.04 -1.35
CA ALA A 38 8.84 -1.62 -0.83
C ALA A 38 9.45 -2.75 0.03
N PRO A 39 10.74 -2.68 0.37
CA PRO A 39 11.31 -3.49 1.46
C PRO A 39 10.54 -3.30 2.77
N HIS A 40 10.71 -4.24 3.71
CA HIS A 40 10.02 -4.18 4.99
C HIS A 40 10.56 -3.01 5.86
N PRO A 41 9.72 -2.33 6.68
CA PRO A 41 10.14 -1.24 7.57
C PRO A 41 11.11 -1.63 8.69
N SER A 42 11.31 -2.93 8.93
CA SER A 42 12.27 -3.41 9.93
C SER A 42 13.67 -2.82 9.69
N PRO A 43 14.43 -2.47 10.75
CA PRO A 43 15.79 -1.93 10.63
C PRO A 43 16.72 -2.74 9.70
N LEU A 44 16.52 -4.07 9.64
CA LEU A 44 17.31 -4.98 8.80
C LEU A 44 17.12 -4.77 7.29
N SER A 45 16.05 -4.10 6.87
CA SER A 45 15.73 -3.89 5.45
C SER A 45 15.34 -2.47 5.09
N ALA A 46 15.04 -1.61 6.06
CA ALA A 46 14.44 -0.31 5.78
C ALA A 46 15.33 0.59 4.91
N ARG A 47 16.65 0.55 5.13
CA ARG A 47 17.65 1.30 4.35
C ARG A 47 17.78 0.83 2.91
N ARG A 48 17.27 -0.36 2.57
CA ARG A 48 17.31 -0.91 1.20
C ARG A 48 16.18 -0.39 0.30
N GLY A 49 15.41 0.60 0.76
CA GLY A 49 14.38 1.27 -0.04
C GLY A 49 13.01 1.43 0.61
N PHE A 50 12.83 1.11 1.89
CA PHE A 50 11.62 1.52 2.62
C PHE A 50 11.68 3.02 2.93
N PHE A 51 12.79 3.49 3.49
CA PHE A 51 13.00 4.92 3.68
C PHE A 51 13.05 5.62 2.33
N GLY A 52 12.26 6.69 2.17
CA GLY A 52 12.12 7.41 0.91
C GLY A 52 11.13 6.79 -0.09
N CYS A 53 10.45 5.68 0.23
CA CYS A 53 9.50 5.06 -0.71
C CYS A 53 8.30 5.98 -1.05
N GLY A 54 7.95 6.89 -0.13
CA GLY A 54 6.88 7.87 -0.31
C GLY A 54 5.48 7.26 -0.37
N HIS A 55 5.27 6.06 0.18
CA HIS A 55 3.99 5.35 0.02
C HIS A 55 2.80 6.11 0.60
N PHE A 56 2.95 6.82 1.72
CA PHE A 56 1.83 7.56 2.32
C PHE A 56 1.34 8.71 1.42
N SER A 57 2.25 9.50 0.87
CA SER A 57 1.89 10.58 -0.07
C SER A 57 1.37 10.03 -1.39
N LYS A 58 2.00 8.98 -1.94
CA LYS A 58 1.50 8.28 -3.14
C LYS A 58 0.10 7.69 -2.94
N THR A 59 -0.19 7.16 -1.75
CA THR A 59 -1.53 6.67 -1.41
C THR A 59 -2.55 7.80 -1.45
N ASN A 60 -2.23 8.95 -0.86
CA ASN A 60 -3.13 10.10 -0.89
C ASN A 60 -3.31 10.67 -2.30
N GLN A 61 -2.26 10.67 -3.13
CA GLN A 61 -2.37 11.05 -4.55
C GLN A 61 -3.32 10.11 -5.31
N LEU A 62 -3.18 8.79 -5.12
CA LEU A 62 -4.11 7.83 -5.72
C LEU A 62 -5.54 8.01 -5.22
N LEU A 63 -5.73 8.32 -3.94
CA LEU A 63 -7.07 8.63 -3.40
C LEU A 63 -7.66 9.87 -4.06
N GLU A 64 -6.86 10.92 -4.23
CA GLU A 64 -7.29 12.16 -4.91
C GLU A 64 -7.67 11.90 -6.37
N GLU A 65 -6.86 11.13 -7.11
CA GLU A 65 -7.17 10.70 -8.49
C GLU A 65 -8.48 9.89 -8.56
N LEU A 66 -8.83 9.17 -7.49
CA LEU A 66 -10.08 8.43 -7.33
C LEU A 66 -11.24 9.29 -6.77
N GLY A 67 -11.05 10.59 -6.55
CA GLY A 67 -12.05 11.49 -5.97
C GLY A 67 -12.37 11.19 -4.50
N LYS A 68 -11.45 10.55 -3.77
CA LYS A 68 -11.59 10.17 -2.36
C LYS A 68 -10.78 11.10 -1.45
N PRO A 69 -11.23 11.32 -0.20
CA PRO A 69 -10.48 12.12 0.75
C PRO A 69 -9.13 11.46 1.07
N ALA A 70 -8.10 12.29 1.24
CA ALA A 70 -6.80 11.86 1.70
C ALA A 70 -6.86 11.31 3.12
N ILE A 71 -6.01 10.33 3.42
CA ILE A 71 -5.85 9.81 4.77
C ILE A 71 -4.95 10.77 5.56
N ASN A 72 -5.40 11.16 6.75
CA ASN A 72 -4.51 11.78 7.74
C ASN A 72 -3.68 10.69 8.43
N TRP A 73 -2.39 10.67 8.14
CA TRP A 73 -1.46 9.65 8.66
C TRP A 73 -0.83 10.04 10.01
N GLN A 74 -1.07 11.26 10.49
CA GLN A 74 -0.57 11.65 11.81
C GLN A 74 -1.36 10.90 12.89
N PRO A 75 -0.67 10.25 13.84
CA PRO A 75 -1.34 9.64 14.97
C PRO A 75 -2.02 10.75 15.79
N VAL A 76 -3.21 10.47 16.30
CA VAL A 76 -3.81 11.28 17.36
C VAL A 76 -3.06 10.91 18.63
N LEU A 77 -2.41 11.91 19.24
CA LEU A 77 -1.75 11.78 20.53
C LEU A 77 -2.67 12.46 21.56
N ASP A 78 -3.16 11.67 22.50
CA ASP A 78 -3.90 12.15 23.68
C ASP A 78 -2.92 12.66 24.76
#